data_AF-A0A7R9FQ67-F1
#
_entry.id   AF-A0A7R9FQ67-F1
#
_cell.length_a   1.000
_cell.length_b   1.000
_cell.length_c   1.000
_cell.angle_alpha   90.00
_cell.angle_beta   90.00
_cell.angle_gamma   90.00
#
_symmetry.space_group_name_H-M   'P 1'
#
loop_
_entity.id
_entity.type
_entity.pdbx_description
1 polymer ?
#
loop_
_entity_poly.entity_id
_entity_poly.type
_entity_poly.pdbx_seq_one_letter_code
_entity_poly.pdbx_strand_id
1 'polypeptide(L)' 'MNLSLEIPHAPQIFLEREQAEVEISIDIDATRLQEEIYEIVLTGTITNKLADGKVVFLIEAQQA' A
#
# COMPACT_ATOMS: atom_id res chain seq x y z
N MET A 1 -0.47 13.08 7.18
CA MET A 1 -0.95 11.69 7.03
C MET A 1 -1.86 11.59 5.82
N ASN A 2 -1.52 10.74 4.85
CA ASN A 2 -2.37 10.33 3.73
C ASN A 2 -2.72 8.85 3.88
N LEU A 3 -3.92 8.45 3.47
CA LEU A 3 -4.40 7.07 3.49
C LEU A 3 -5.32 6.85 2.30
N SER A 4 -5.07 5.80 1.53
CA SER A 4 -5.92 5.36 0.43
C SER A 4 -6.27 3.87 0.57
N LEU A 5 -7.45 3.50 0.05
CA LEU A 5 -7.92 2.13 -0.08
C LEU A 5 -8.58 1.99 -1.43
N GLU A 6 -8.15 1.00 -2.21
CA GLU A 6 -8.67 0.72 -3.53
C GLU A 6 -9.05 -0.75 -3.68
N ILE A 7 -10.17 -1.01 -4.37
CA ILE A 7 -10.67 -2.37 -4.68
C ILE A 7 -10.99 -2.39 -6.18
N PRO A 8 -10.00 -2.62 -7.06
CA PRO A 8 -10.13 -2.38 -8.51
C PRO A 8 -11.21 -3.21 -9.21
N HIS A 9 -11.50 -4.39 -8.66
CA HIS A 9 -12.42 -5.38 -9.25
C HIS A 9 -13.73 -5.50 -8.47
N ALA A 10 -14.08 -4.48 -7.68
CA ALA A 10 -15.34 -4.46 -6.94
C ALA A 10 -16.55 -4.30 -7.88
N PRO A 11 -17.71 -4.91 -7.54
CA PRO A 11 -17.93 -5.82 -6.42
C PRO A 11 -17.62 -7.31 -6.75
N GLN A 12 -17.29 -7.63 -8.00
CA GLN A 12 -17.21 -9.01 -8.50
C GLN A 12 -16.16 -9.83 -7.75
N ILE A 13 -15.06 -9.19 -7.36
CA ILE A 13 -13.97 -9.82 -6.61
C ILE A 13 -14.42 -10.46 -5.29
N PHE A 14 -15.49 -9.98 -4.67
CA PHE A 14 -15.99 -10.52 -3.40
C PHE A 14 -16.61 -11.93 -3.53
N LEU A 15 -16.83 -12.40 -4.77
CA LEU A 15 -17.34 -13.74 -5.05
C LEU A 15 -16.22 -14.77 -5.24
N GLU A 16 -14.97 -14.31 -5.44
CA GLU A 16 -13.81 -15.18 -5.56
C GLU A 16 -13.52 -15.84 -4.21
N ARG A 17 -13.38 -17.17 -4.21
CA ARG A 17 -13.15 -17.96 -2.99
C ARG A 17 -11.70 -18.40 -2.81
N GLU A 18 -10.85 -18.04 -3.76
CA GLU A 18 -9.42 -18.36 -3.70
C GLU A 18 -8.75 -17.62 -2.55
N GLN A 19 -7.77 -18.28 -1.93
CA GLN A 19 -7.00 -17.65 -0.87
C GLN A 19 -6.05 -16.63 -1.50
N ALA A 20 -6.15 -15.39 -1.03
CA ALA A 20 -5.26 -14.32 -1.46
C ALA A 20 -3.97 -14.28 -0.62
N GLU A 21 -2.88 -13.87 -1.27
CA GLU A 21 -1.62 -13.58 -0.62
C GLU A 21 -1.49 -12.08 -0.33
N VAL A 22 -0.81 -11.75 0.77
CA VAL A 22 -0.57 -10.37 1.20
C VAL A 22 0.89 -10.02 0.93
N GLU A 23 1.11 -9.00 0.11
CA GLU A 23 2.39 -8.36 -0.10
C GLU A 23 2.43 -7.04 0.68
N ILE A 24 3.53 -6.80 1.40
CA ILE A 24 3.75 -5.58 2.18
C ILE A 24 5.05 -4.94 1.70
N SER A 25 5.00 -3.66 1.34
CA SER A 25 6.15 -2.82 1.03
C SER A 25 6.20 -1.63 1.99
N ILE A 26 7.39 -1.28 2.45
CA ILE A 26 7.61 -0.12 3.30
C ILE A 26 8.79 0.66 2.73
N ASP A 27 8.55 1.92 2.42
CA ASP A 27 9.53 2.86 1.90
C ASP A 27 9.74 4.00 2.91
N ILE A 28 11.00 4.41 3.08
CA ILE A 28 11.39 5.53 3.94
C ILE A 28 12.21 6.49 3.07
N ASP A 29 11.70 7.69 2.88
CA ASP A 29 12.44 8.80 2.29
C ASP A 29 12.96 9.72 3.39
N ALA A 30 14.22 10.13 3.28
CA ALA A 30 14.85 11.09 4.19
C ALA A 30 15.47 12.22 3.38
N THR A 31 14.82 13.38 3.38
CA THR A 31 15.24 14.56 2.64
C THR A 31 15.86 15.60 3.58
N ARG A 32 17.11 15.98 3.33
CA ARG A 32 17.78 17.02 4.13
C ARG A 32 17.26 18.40 3.74
N LEU A 33 16.69 19.14 4.70
CA LEU A 33 16.17 20.49 4.48
C LEU A 33 17.22 21.56 4.80
N GLN A 34 17.94 21.41 5.92
CA GLN A 34 19.00 22.30 6.38
C GLN A 34 20.08 21.52 7.14
N GLU A 35 21.10 22.21 7.64
CA GLU A 35 22.07 21.60 8.54
C GLU A 35 21.37 21.00 9.76
N GLU A 36 21.56 19.69 9.96
CA GLU A 36 20.91 18.88 11.01
C GLU A 36 19.37 18.76 10.96
N ILE A 37 18.71 19.28 9.92
CA ILE A 37 17.25 19.18 9.74
C ILE A 37 16.92 18.27 8.56
N TYR A 38 16.09 17.25 8.82
CA TYR A 38 15.63 16.27 7.83
C TYR A 38 14.10 16.16 7.89
N GLU A 39 13.48 16.09 6.72
CA GLU A 39 12.12 15.61 6.54
C GLU A 39 12.18 14.10 6.31
N ILE A 40 11.38 13.35 7.05
CA ILE A 40 11.28 11.90 6.92
C ILE A 40 9.87 11.57 6.48
N VAL A 41 9.74 10.85 5.37
CA VAL A 41 8.46 10.36 4.87
C VAL A 41 8.45 8.85 4.91
N LEU A 42 7.52 8.28 5.67
CA LEU A 42 7.25 6.84 5.70
C LEU A 42 6.04 6.54 4.81
N THR A 43 6.22 5.67 3.83
CA THR A 43 5.14 5.15 2.97
C THR A 43 5.01 3.65 3.17
N GLY A 44 3.81 3.19 3.50
CA GLY A 44 3.48 1.78 3.61
C GLY A 44 2.44 1.39 2.58
N THR A 45 2.71 0.32 1.82
CA THR A 45 1.84 -0.21 0.78
C THR A 45 1.52 -1.67 1.05
N ILE A 46 0.24 -2.03 1.09
CA ILE A 46 -0.24 -3.40 1.26
C ILE A 46 -1.04 -3.77 0.01
N THR A 47 -0.62 -4.81 -0.70
CA THR A 47 -1.35 -5.35 -1.85
C THR A 47 -1.80 -6.77 -1.55
N ASN A 48 -3.10 -7.03 -1.68
CA ASN A 48 -3.64 -8.38 -1.58
C ASN A 48 -3.96 -8.92 -2.98
N LYS A 49 -3.45 -10.10 -3.32
CA LYS A 49 -3.56 -10.68 -4.67
C LYS A 49 -4.02 -12.13 -4.62
N LEU A 50 -4.87 -12.53 -5.55
CA LEU A 50 -5.16 -13.94 -5.81
C LEU A 50 -3.98 -14.61 -6.53
N ALA A 51 -3.99 -15.95 -6.58
CA ALA A 51 -2.93 -16.73 -7.22
C ALA A 51 -2.79 -16.45 -8.73
N ASP A 52 -3.86 -16.00 -9.39
CA ASP A 52 -3.88 -15.57 -10.79
C ASP A 52 -3.33 -14.14 -11.02
N GLY A 53 -2.92 -13.45 -9.94
CA GLY A 53 -2.39 -12.09 -9.96
C GLY A 53 -3.45 -10.98 -9.85
N LYS A 54 -4.74 -11.33 -9.77
CA LYS A 54 -5.81 -10.34 -9.62
C LYS A 54 -5.73 -9.67 -8.24
N VAL A 55 -5.63 -8.34 -8.25
CA VAL A 55 -5.59 -7.54 -7.01
C VAL A 55 -6.98 -7.52 -6.38
N VAL A 56 -7.05 -7.96 -5.11
CA VAL A 56 -8.24 -7.88 -4.28
C VAL A 56 -8.39 -6.48 -3.73
N PHE A 57 -7.37 -5.97 -3.03
CA PHE A 57 -7.32 -4.60 -2.56
C PHE A 57 -5.88 -4.08 -2.49
N LEU A 58 -5.76 -2.76 -2.53
CA LEU A 58 -4.54 -2.01 -2.31
C LEU A 58 -4.79 -1.02 -1.17
N ILE A 59 -3.88 -0.95 -0.21
CA ILE A 59 -3.87 0.06 0.85
C ILE A 59 -2.53 0.79 0.75
N GLU A 60 -2.56 2.12 0.76
CA GLU A 60 -1.37 2.94 0.88
C GLU A 60 -1.55 3.94 2.02
N ALA A 61 -0.53 4.09 2.85
CA ALA A 61 -0.50 5.08 3.92
C ALA A 61 0.83 5.83 3.90
N GLN A 62 0.78 7.15 4.04
CA GLN A 62 1.96 8.00 4.07
C GLN A 62 1.94 8.92 5.29
N GLN A 63 3.06 8.97 6.02
CA GLN A 63 3.28 9.89 7.13
C GLN A 63 4.54 10.71 6.86
N ALA A 64 4.41 12.02 6.97
CA ALA A 64 5.49 13.02 6.96
C ALA A 64 5.37 13.87 8.23
#